data_AF-A0A0D8L864-F1
#
_entry.id   AF-A0A0D8L864-F1
#
_cell.length_a   1.000
_cell.length_b   1.000
_cell.length_c   1.000
_cell.angle_alpha   90.00
_cell.angle_beta   90.00
_cell.angle_gamma   90.00
#
_symmetry.space_group_name_H-M   'P 1'
#
loop_
_entity.id
_entity.type
_entity.pdbx_description
1 polymer ?
#
loop_
_entity_poly.entity_id
_entity_poly.type
_entity_poly.pdbx_seq_one_letter_code
_entity_poly.pdbx_strand_id
1 'polypeptide(L)' 'MSRINQIRLVASVCREIAGQYPGIKISQKQLAAISAAANSVCAAFNEPDMCDSCSDKLRGGCLPTCAAYSRENNHA' A
#
# COMPACT_ATOMS: atom_id res chain seq x y z
N MET A 1 4.81 -9.83 -1.88
CA MET A 1 5.89 -8.80 -1.90
C MET A 1 7.25 -9.46 -1.65
N SER A 2 8.30 -9.16 -2.43
CA SER A 2 9.65 -9.68 -2.17
C SER A 2 10.38 -8.86 -1.08
N ARG A 3 11.38 -9.47 -0.42
CA ARG A 3 12.20 -8.79 0.62
C ARG A 3 12.96 -7.56 0.09
N ILE A 4 13.31 -7.57 -1.20
CA ILE A 4 13.90 -6.41 -1.88
C ILE A 4 12.92 -5.23 -1.97
N ASN A 5 11.63 -5.49 -2.24
CA ASN A 5 10.64 -4.43 -2.33
C ASN A 5 10.36 -3.78 -0.95
N GLN A 6 10.39 -4.58 0.11
CA GLN A 6 10.29 -4.09 1.48
C GLN A 6 11.45 -3.16 1.85
N ILE A 7 12.69 -3.53 1.50
CA ILE A 7 13.88 -2.68 1.71
C ILE A 7 13.75 -1.37 0.93
N ARG A 8 13.26 -1.43 -0.32
CA ARG A 8 13.01 -0.24 -1.13
C ARG A 8 11.98 0.69 -0.49
N LEU A 9 10.89 0.16 0.05
CA LEU A 9 9.88 0.97 0.74
C LEU A 9 10.47 1.67 1.97
N VAL A 10 11.18 0.93 2.82
CA VAL A 10 11.85 1.51 4.01
C VAL A 10 12.85 2.59 3.60
N ALA A 11 13.66 2.35 2.56
CA ALA A 11 14.62 3.34 2.07
C ALA A 11 13.95 4.62 1.56
N SER A 12 12.84 4.49 0.82
CA SER A 12 12.05 5.63 0.34
C SER A 12 11.47 6.45 1.49
N VAL A 13 10.92 5.80 2.52
CA VAL A 13 10.41 6.48 3.72
C VAL A 13 11.53 7.22 4.44
N CYS A 14 12.69 6.58 4.64
CA CYS A 14 13.84 7.24 5.25
C CYS A 14 14.33 8.45 4.43
N ARG A 15 14.32 8.35 3.10
CA ARG A 15 14.69 9.46 2.20
C ARG A 15 13.73 10.63 2.34
N GLU A 16 12.43 10.37 2.41
CA GLU A 16 11.40 11.40 2.58
C GLU A 16 11.56 12.11 3.94
N ILE A 17 11.75 11.36 5.02
CA ILE A 17 12.01 11.91 6.35
C ILE A 17 13.27 12.80 6.34
N ALA A 18 14.36 12.36 5.69
CA ALA A 18 15.58 13.15 5.59
C ALA A 18 15.42 14.42 4.74
N GLY A 19 14.53 14.39 3.73
CA GLY A 19 14.17 15.57 2.93
C GLY A 19 13.38 16.61 3.74
N GLN A 20 12.46 16.16 4.58
CA GLN A 20 11.68 17.05 5.46
C GLN A 20 12.49 17.55 6.66
N TYR A 21 13.42 16.74 7.17
CA TYR A 21 14.25 17.04 8.33
C TYR A 21 15.74 16.79 8.03
N PRO A 22 16.43 17.75 7.41
CA PRO A 22 17.85 17.62 7.08
C PRO A 22 18.72 17.34 8.31
N GLY A 23 19.62 16.36 8.21
CA GLY A 23 20.54 15.99 9.29
C GLY A 23 19.93 15.17 10.42
N ILE A 24 18.67 14.75 10.31
CA ILE A 24 18.04 13.86 11.28
C ILE A 24 18.81 12.54 11.40
N LYS A 25 19.08 12.13 12.64
CA LYS A 25 19.67 10.82 12.95
C LYS A 25 18.57 9.88 13.42
N ILE A 26 18.39 8.79 12.70
CA ILE A 26 17.42 7.75 13.03
C ILE A 26 18.13 6.70 13.88
N SER A 27 17.64 6.47 15.10
CA SER A 27 18.12 5.40 15.97
C SER A 27 17.64 4.02 15.48
N GLN A 28 18.27 2.95 15.97
CA GLN A 28 17.86 1.59 15.63
C GLN A 28 16.40 1.29 16.01
N LYS A 29 15.92 1.86 17.12
CA LYS A 29 14.52 1.71 17.56
C LYS A 29 13.55 2.37 16.58
N GLN A 30 13.89 3.55 16.07
CA GLN A 30 13.08 4.25 15.06
C GLN A 30 13.12 3.53 13.71
N LEU A 31 14.29 3.02 13.29
CA LEU A 31 14.41 2.23 12.07
C LEU A 31 13.57 0.95 12.14
N ALA A 32 13.54 0.28 13.30
CA ALA A 32 12.68 -0.87 13.53
C ALA A 32 11.19 -0.51 13.42
N ALA A 33 10.78 0.64 13.95
CA ALA A 33 9.41 1.14 13.83
C ALA A 33 9.01 1.44 12.37
N ILE A 34 9.90 2.10 11.61
CA ILE A 34 9.68 2.35 10.16
C ILE A 34 9.55 1.03 9.40
N SER A 35 10.41 0.06 9.72
CA SER A 35 10.38 -1.26 9.09
C SER A 35 9.08 -2.02 9.39
N ALA A 36 8.59 -1.94 10.64
CA ALA A 36 7.31 -2.54 11.02
C ALA A 36 6.14 -1.87 10.30
N ALA A 37 6.12 -0.54 10.22
CA ALA A 37 5.08 0.19 9.47
C ALA A 37 5.10 -0.16 7.97
N ALA A 38 6.29 -0.24 7.36
CA ALA A 38 6.44 -0.68 5.99
C ALA A 38 5.88 -2.10 5.79
N ASN A 39 6.08 -3.01 6.75
CA ASN A 39 5.51 -4.37 6.70
C ASN A 39 4.00 -4.36 6.77
N SER A 40 3.41 -3.54 7.64
CA SER A 40 1.95 -3.41 7.74
C SER A 40 1.34 -2.90 6.43
N VAL A 41 1.96 -1.90 5.80
CA VAL A 41 1.56 -1.42 4.46
C VAL A 41 1.69 -2.55 3.44
N CYS A 42 2.84 -3.23 3.40
CA CYS A 42 3.06 -4.35 2.49
C CYS A 42 2.01 -5.45 2.67
N ALA A 43 1.59 -5.73 3.90
CA ALA A 43 0.59 -6.76 4.20
C ALA A 43 -0.79 -6.36 3.67
N ALA A 44 -1.20 -5.10 3.86
CA ALA A 44 -2.46 -4.58 3.32
C ALA A 44 -2.55 -4.68 1.79
N PHE A 45 -1.42 -4.56 1.08
CA PHE A 45 -1.35 -4.73 -0.39
C PHE A 45 -1.02 -6.15 -0.85
N ASN A 46 -0.67 -7.07 0.06
CA ASN A 46 -0.49 -8.50 -0.21
C ASN A 46 -1.71 -9.33 0.19
N GLU A 47 -2.83 -8.70 0.59
CA GLU A 47 -4.07 -9.46 0.66
C GLU A 47 -4.26 -10.19 -0.67
N PRO A 48 -4.64 -11.48 -0.64
CA PRO A 48 -5.06 -12.19 -1.84
C PRO A 48 -5.99 -11.27 -2.60
N ASP A 49 -5.88 -11.23 -3.93
CA ASP A 49 -6.82 -10.51 -4.76
C ASP A 49 -8.22 -10.87 -4.26
N MET A 50 -8.88 -9.95 -3.54
CA MET A 50 -10.24 -10.13 -3.02
C MET A 50 -11.27 -9.97 -4.16
N CYS A 51 -10.86 -10.49 -5.30
CA CYS A 51 -11.58 -10.76 -6.53
C CYS A 51 -12.59 -11.88 -6.37
N ASP A 52 -12.93 -12.25 -5.14
CA ASP A 52 -13.95 -13.25 -4.87
C ASP A 52 -15.35 -12.61 -4.93
N SER A 53 -15.45 -11.27 -4.96
CA SER A 53 -16.75 -10.60 -5.08
C SER A 53 -16.71 -9.27 -5.84
N CYS A 54 -17.86 -8.91 -6.39
CA CYS A 54 -18.09 -7.59 -7.01
C CYS A 54 -18.32 -6.46 -6.01
N SER A 55 -18.31 -6.77 -4.71
CA SER A 55 -18.59 -5.84 -3.62
C SER A 55 -17.32 -5.43 -2.88
N ASP A 56 -16.15 -5.77 -3.42
CA ASP A 56 -14.89 -5.46 -2.75
C ASP A 56 -14.63 -3.95 -2.74
N LYS A 57 -14.91 -3.37 -1.57
CA LYS A 57 -15.33 -1.98 -1.37
C LYS A 57 -14.21 -0.97 -1.64
N LEU A 58 -12.95 -1.44 -1.63
CA LEU A 58 -11.77 -0.61 -1.87
C LEU A 58 -11.38 -0.55 -3.36
N ARG A 59 -11.79 -1.52 -4.18
CA ARG A 59 -11.30 -1.66 -5.57
C ARG A 59 -12.41 -1.77 -6.62
N GLY A 60 -13.68 -1.76 -6.21
CA GLY A 60 -14.82 -1.80 -7.14
C GLY A 60 -15.10 -3.20 -7.71
N GLY A 61 -14.62 -4.25 -7.05
CA GLY A 61 -14.64 -5.62 -7.57
C GLY A 61 -13.66 -5.80 -8.75
N CYS A 62 -13.13 -7.01 -8.91
CA CYS A 62 -12.20 -7.29 -10.02
C CYS A 62 -12.54 -8.56 -10.82
N LEU A 63 -13.67 -9.25 -10.57
CA LEU A 63 -14.07 -10.32 -11.47
C LEU A 63 -14.42 -9.73 -12.85
N PRO A 64 -14.14 -10.46 -13.95
CA PRO A 64 -14.54 -10.06 -15.30
C PRO A 64 -16.06 -9.87 -15.46
N THR A 65 -16.85 -10.52 -14.60
CA THR A 65 -18.32 -10.41 -14.52
C THR A 65 -18.79 -9.28 -13.63
N CYS A 66 -17.90 -8.69 -12.82
CA CYS A 66 -18.23 -7.48 -12.09
C CYS A 66 -18.32 -6.37 -13.11
N ALA A 67 -19.50 -5.77 -13.22
CA ALA A 67 -19.65 -4.52 -13.93
C ALA A 67 -18.75 -3.51 -13.21
N ALA A 68 -17.56 -3.24 -13.78
CA ALA A 68 -16.74 -2.12 -13.39
C ALA A 68 -17.62 -0.90 -13.54
N TYR A 69 -18.15 -0.40 -12.41
CA TYR A 69 -19.03 0.75 -12.25
C TYR A 69 -19.44 1.31 -13.62
N SER A 70 -20.50 0.74 -14.20
CA SER A 70 -20.87 0.99 -15.60
C SER A 70 -20.71 2.46 -15.91
N ARG A 71 -19.76 2.79 -16.78
CA ARG A 71 -19.54 4.16 -17.27
C ARG A 71 -20.66 4.61 -18.22
N GLU A 72 -21.83 3.99 -18.09
CA GLU A 72 -23.05 4.17 -18.85
C GLU A 72 -24.20 3.67 -17.96
N ASN A 73 -24.68 4.51 -17.05
CA ASN A 73 -26.11 4.64 -16.79
C ASN A 73 -26.32 5.92 -15.99
N ASN A 74 -26.86 6.90 -16.70
CA ASN A 74 -27.30 8.20 -16.25
C ASN A 74 -27.74 8.20 -14.78
N HIS A 75 -27.11 9.05 -13.99
CA HIS A 75 -27.73 9.63 -12.81
C HIS A 75 -29.13 10.13 -13.21
N ALA A 76 -30.15 9.51 -12.63
CA ALA A 76 -31.47 10.07 -12.41
C ALA A 76 -31.79 9.86 -10.92
#